data_AF-A0A9D3T924-F1
#
_entry.id   AF-A0A9D3T924-F1
#
_cell.length_a   1.000
_cell.length_b   1.000
_cell.length_c   1.000
_cell.angle_alpha   90.00
_cell.angle_beta   90.00
_cell.angle_gamma   90.00
#
_symmetry.space_group_name_H-M   'P 1'
#
loop_
_entity.id
_entity.type
_entity.pdbx_description
1 polymer ?
#
loop_
_entity_poly.entity_id
_entity_poly.type
_entity_poly.pdbx_seq_one_letter_code
_entity_poly.pdbx_strand_id
1 'polypeptide(L)'
;MALSRFILLSLLLIALLLETATCKTQHCSQCCAIVENFSARLRLLRESFSKIRNYYESKDDIETALLDEAVLNDFQTPFGCHAMNEVLRFYLDTVLPTAKNEDVSEEYRGPISNISDIFYELKRNILHCRNYFSCKKPFELDSIMSTYKEMQGQGLYKAMGELGMLFNYIEEYMVSKKRRN
;
A
#
# COMPACT_ATOMS: atom_id res chain seq x y z
N MET A 1 30.40 -27.07 -50.44
CA MET A 1 30.29 -25.63 -50.07
C MET A 1 28.92 -25.24 -49.49
N ALA A 2 27.79 -25.65 -50.09
CA ALA A 2 26.46 -25.27 -49.61
C ALA A 2 26.12 -25.78 -48.18
N LEU A 3 26.39 -27.06 -47.89
CA LEU A 3 26.13 -27.65 -46.56
C LEU A 3 26.85 -26.93 -45.40
N SER A 4 28.09 -26.49 -45.62
CA SER A 4 28.86 -25.74 -44.62
C SER A 4 28.23 -24.38 -44.32
N ARG A 5 27.66 -23.69 -45.33
CA ARG A 5 26.97 -22.42 -45.15
C ARG A 5 25.65 -22.57 -44.39
N PHE A 6 24.91 -23.67 -44.61
CA PHE A 6 23.69 -23.96 -43.84
C PHE A 6 23.97 -24.25 -42.37
N ILE A 7 25.08 -24.96 -42.07
CA ILE A 7 25.51 -25.23 -40.69
C ILE A 7 25.94 -23.93 -39.98
N LEU A 8 26.66 -23.05 -40.68
CA LEU A 8 27.05 -21.74 -40.13
C LEU A 8 25.83 -20.84 -39.85
N LEU A 9 24.85 -20.83 -40.75
CA LEU A 9 23.60 -20.08 -40.57
C LEU A 9 22.75 -20.63 -39.43
N SER A 10 22.66 -21.95 -39.28
CA SER A 10 21.92 -22.56 -38.17
C SER A 10 22.58 -22.29 -36.82
N LEU A 11 23.92 -22.35 -36.74
CA LEU A 11 24.66 -22.01 -35.52
C LEU A 11 24.50 -20.53 -35.14
N LEU A 12 24.48 -19.62 -36.12
CA LEU A 12 24.22 -18.19 -35.90
C LEU A 12 22.80 -17.92 -35.40
N LEU A 13 21.80 -18.60 -35.97
CA LEU A 13 20.41 -18.53 -35.51
C LEU A 13 20.26 -19.07 -34.09
N ILE A 14 20.92 -20.17 -33.75
CA ILE A 14 20.91 -20.73 -32.40
C ILE A 14 21.58 -19.78 -31.40
N ALA A 15 22.70 -19.14 -31.77
CA ALA A 15 23.37 -18.15 -30.93
C ALA A 15 22.51 -16.91 -30.67
N LEU A 16 21.85 -16.38 -31.71
CA LEU A 16 20.90 -15.26 -31.59
C LEU A 16 19.68 -15.62 -30.71
N LEU A 17 19.19 -16.85 -30.79
CA LEU A 17 18.09 -17.33 -29.94
C LEU A 17 18.55 -17.54 -28.48
N LEU A 18 19.80 -17.96 -28.24
CA LEU A 18 20.36 -18.07 -26.89
C LEU A 18 20.53 -16.71 -26.20
N GLU A 19 20.85 -15.64 -26.94
CA GLU A 19 20.90 -14.28 -26.40
C GLU A 19 19.52 -13.77 -25.96
N THR A 20 18.44 -14.20 -26.63
CA THR A 20 17.06 -13.88 -26.20
C THR A 20 16.56 -14.72 -25.03
N ALA A 21 17.23 -15.84 -24.73
CA ALA A 21 16.87 -16.77 -23.65
C ALA A 21 17.58 -16.49 -22.33
N THR A 22 18.43 -15.46 -22.24
CA THR A 22 18.82 -14.92 -20.93
C THR A 22 17.62 -14.17 -20.36
N CYS A 23 16.73 -14.92 -19.72
CA CYS A 23 15.82 -14.35 -18.74
C CYS A 23 16.73 -13.67 -17.73
N LYS A 24 16.88 -12.34 -17.82
CA LYS A 24 17.50 -11.56 -16.76
C LYS A 24 16.61 -11.81 -15.55
N THR A 25 16.99 -12.76 -14.70
CA THR A 25 16.50 -12.83 -13.33
C THR A 25 16.94 -11.52 -12.71
N GLN A 26 16.08 -10.50 -12.84
CA GLN A 26 16.27 -9.24 -12.16
C GLN A 26 16.29 -9.61 -10.69
N HIS A 27 17.48 -9.54 -10.09
CA HIS A 27 17.71 -9.97 -8.71
C HIS A 27 16.91 -9.04 -7.81
N CYS A 28 15.67 -9.42 -7.51
CA CYS A 28 14.74 -8.66 -6.71
C CYS A 28 15.25 -8.65 -5.27
N SER A 29 15.67 -7.48 -4.80
CA SER A 29 16.03 -7.29 -3.39
C SER A 29 14.83 -7.58 -2.49
N GLN A 30 15.07 -7.81 -1.20
CA GLN A 30 13.99 -7.97 -0.21
C GLN A 30 12.95 -6.83 -0.28
N CYS A 31 13.40 -5.59 -0.53
CA CYS A 31 12.52 -4.43 -0.69
C CYS A 31 11.66 -4.45 -1.95
N CYS A 32 12.21 -4.98 -3.04
CA CYS A 32 11.44 -5.25 -4.25
C CYS A 32 10.37 -6.33 -4.00
N ALA A 33 10.73 -7.43 -3.33
CA ALA A 33 9.81 -8.53 -3.05
C ALA A 33 8.63 -8.11 -2.18
N ILE A 34 8.83 -7.15 -1.27
CA ILE A 34 7.75 -6.53 -0.48
C ILE A 34 6.70 -5.88 -1.39
N VAL A 35 7.14 -5.09 -2.38
CA VAL A 35 6.23 -4.39 -3.30
C VAL A 35 5.55 -5.37 -4.26
N GLU A 36 6.27 -6.36 -4.77
CA GLU A 36 5.70 -7.37 -5.68
C GLU A 36 4.63 -8.24 -5.01
N ASN A 37 4.87 -8.61 -3.76
CA ASN A 37 3.95 -9.47 -3.00
C ASN A 37 2.84 -8.70 -2.27
N PHE A 38 2.84 -7.36 -2.33
CA PHE A 38 1.87 -6.55 -1.61
C PHE A 38 0.43 -6.80 -2.08
N SER A 39 0.21 -7.23 -3.33
CA SER A 39 -1.11 -7.56 -3.85
C SER A 39 -1.88 -8.58 -3.01
N ALA A 40 -1.20 -9.59 -2.47
CA ALA A 40 -1.80 -10.58 -1.58
C ALA A 40 -2.22 -9.95 -0.24
N ARG A 41 -1.39 -9.05 0.31
CA ARG A 41 -1.72 -8.29 1.53
C ARG A 41 -2.87 -7.33 1.31
N LEU A 42 -2.91 -6.66 0.17
CA LEU A 42 -3.99 -5.76 -0.23
C LEU A 42 -5.33 -6.50 -0.37
N ARG A 43 -5.32 -7.73 -0.91
CA ARG A 43 -6.52 -8.57 -0.96
C ARG A 43 -7.05 -8.86 0.45
N LEU A 44 -6.17 -9.23 1.39
CA LEU A 44 -6.55 -9.48 2.79
C LEU A 44 -7.08 -8.22 3.49
N LEU A 45 -6.53 -7.04 3.19
CA LEU A 45 -7.06 -5.77 3.66
C LEU A 45 -8.49 -5.54 3.16
N ARG A 46 -8.72 -5.71 1.85
CA ARG A 46 -10.04 -5.56 1.22
C ARG A 46 -11.06 -6.57 1.77
N GLU A 47 -10.67 -7.83 1.96
CA GLU A 47 -11.51 -8.88 2.55
C GLU A 47 -11.83 -8.63 4.03
N SER A 48 -10.88 -8.10 4.81
CA SER A 48 -11.11 -7.74 6.20
C SER A 48 -12.03 -6.53 6.31
N PHE A 49 -11.79 -5.50 5.49
CA PHE A 49 -12.64 -4.32 5.46
C PHE A 49 -14.06 -4.62 5.00
N SER A 50 -14.28 -5.47 3.99
CA SER A 50 -15.63 -5.80 3.55
C SER A 50 -16.53 -6.38 4.65
N LYS A 51 -15.95 -7.00 5.69
CA LYS A 51 -16.67 -7.55 6.84
C LYS A 51 -17.14 -6.48 7.83
N ILE A 52 -16.46 -5.33 7.89
CA ILE A 52 -16.77 -4.24 8.82
C ILE A 52 -17.30 -2.99 8.13
N ARG A 53 -17.19 -2.91 6.79
CA ARG A 53 -17.52 -1.73 5.99
C ARG A 53 -18.91 -1.20 6.28
N ASN A 54 -19.93 -2.06 6.11
CA ASN A 54 -21.32 -1.63 6.28
C ASN A 54 -21.60 -1.09 7.69
N TYR A 55 -20.94 -1.63 8.72
CA TYR A 55 -21.09 -1.15 10.10
C TYR A 55 -20.57 0.29 10.25
N TYR A 56 -19.38 0.59 9.71
CA TYR A 56 -18.78 1.92 9.83
C TYR A 56 -19.42 2.93 8.86
N GLU A 57 -19.68 2.56 7.60
CA GLU A 57 -20.31 3.45 6.60
C GLU A 57 -21.75 3.83 6.98
N SER A 58 -22.51 2.93 7.63
CA SER A 58 -23.89 3.24 8.06
C SER A 58 -23.98 4.17 9.28
N LYS A 59 -22.85 4.41 9.95
CA LYS A 59 -22.72 5.29 11.12
C LYS A 59 -21.93 6.57 10.81
N ASP A 60 -21.43 6.70 9.60
CA ASP A 60 -20.73 7.89 9.13
C ASP A 60 -21.75 8.92 8.66
N ASP A 61 -21.98 9.94 9.49
CA ASP A 61 -22.89 11.04 9.17
C ASP A 61 -22.17 12.27 8.58
N ILE A 62 -20.87 12.18 8.30
CA ILE A 62 -20.07 13.32 7.80
C ILE A 62 -19.92 13.24 6.29
N GLU A 63 -20.33 14.28 5.58
CA GLU A 63 -20.15 14.37 4.12
C GLU A 63 -18.69 14.66 3.71
N THR A 64 -17.97 15.47 4.49
CA THR A 64 -16.58 15.87 4.20
C THR A 64 -15.62 14.70 4.30
N ALA A 65 -14.82 14.45 3.28
CA ALA A 65 -13.83 13.38 3.27
C ALA A 65 -12.72 13.59 4.31
N LEU A 66 -12.26 12.53 4.98
CA LEU A 66 -11.08 12.58 5.85
C LEU A 66 -9.80 12.31 5.07
N LEU A 67 -9.85 11.37 4.14
CA LEU A 67 -8.80 11.00 3.20
C LEU A 67 -9.14 11.56 1.83
N ASP A 68 -8.94 12.86 1.64
CA ASP A 68 -9.23 13.51 0.36
C ASP A 68 -8.10 13.32 -0.67
N GLU A 69 -8.29 13.92 -1.85
CA GLU A 69 -7.31 13.88 -2.95
C GLU A 69 -5.96 14.50 -2.56
N ALA A 70 -5.90 15.38 -1.54
CA ALA A 70 -4.64 15.93 -1.07
C ALA A 70 -3.73 14.83 -0.51
N VAL A 71 -4.30 13.87 0.24
CA VAL A 71 -3.54 12.72 0.77
C VAL A 71 -2.93 11.89 -0.37
N LEU A 72 -3.69 11.63 -1.43
CA LEU A 72 -3.19 10.91 -2.60
C LEU A 72 -2.07 11.69 -3.30
N ASN A 73 -2.28 13.00 -3.49
CA ASN A 73 -1.27 13.87 -4.09
C ASN A 73 0.04 13.85 -3.29
N ASP A 74 -0.05 13.87 -1.95
CA ASP A 74 1.11 13.78 -1.06
C ASP A 74 1.88 12.47 -1.24
N PHE A 75 1.18 11.34 -1.44
CA PHE A 75 1.81 10.04 -1.72
C PHE A 75 2.59 10.04 -3.05
N GLN A 76 2.18 10.86 -4.02
CA GLN A 76 2.82 10.95 -5.32
C GLN A 76 4.03 11.90 -5.35
N THR A 77 4.17 12.77 -4.34
CA THR A 77 5.32 13.68 -4.22
C THR A 77 6.64 12.95 -3.89
N PRO A 78 7.80 13.63 -3.98
CA PRO A 78 9.06 13.11 -3.43
C PRO A 78 9.04 12.82 -1.92
N PHE A 79 7.99 13.23 -1.20
CA PHE A 79 7.79 12.98 0.23
C PHE A 79 6.80 11.85 0.51
N GLY A 80 6.29 11.16 -0.52
CA GLY A 80 5.23 10.17 -0.39
C GLY A 80 5.50 9.02 0.59
N CYS A 81 6.76 8.61 0.78
CA CYS A 81 7.09 7.66 1.84
C CYS A 81 6.78 8.19 3.25
N HIS A 82 7.07 9.47 3.50
CA HIS A 82 6.80 10.10 4.78
C HIS A 82 5.29 10.25 4.99
N ALA A 83 4.57 10.73 3.96
CA ALA A 83 3.12 10.81 3.99
C ALA A 83 2.48 9.45 4.30
N MET A 84 2.92 8.39 3.61
CA MET A 84 2.49 7.02 3.88
C MET A 84 2.79 6.57 5.31
N ASN A 85 4.00 6.82 5.81
CA ASN A 85 4.38 6.46 7.18
C ASN A 85 3.50 7.15 8.23
N GLU A 86 3.24 8.44 8.06
CA GLU A 86 2.43 9.20 9.01
C GLU A 86 0.95 8.80 8.92
N VAL A 87 0.39 8.55 7.73
CA VAL A 87 -1.00 8.05 7.61
C VAL A 87 -1.13 6.67 8.28
N LEU A 88 -0.19 5.75 8.02
CA LEU A 88 -0.19 4.45 8.69
C LEU A 88 -0.04 4.60 10.21
N ARG A 89 0.78 5.54 10.66
CA ARG A 89 0.92 5.86 12.08
C ARG A 89 -0.39 6.36 12.68
N PHE A 90 -1.08 7.29 12.03
CA PHE A 90 -2.36 7.80 12.48
C PHE A 90 -3.39 6.66 12.67
N TYR A 91 -3.48 5.73 11.72
CA TYR A 91 -4.39 4.59 11.86
C TYR A 91 -3.98 3.62 12.98
N LEU A 92 -2.68 3.32 13.09
CA LEU A 92 -2.16 2.36 14.08
C LEU A 92 -2.19 2.91 15.52
N ASP A 93 -1.91 4.19 15.70
CA ASP A 93 -1.77 4.80 17.02
C ASP A 93 -3.11 5.37 17.53
N THR A 94 -4.04 5.70 16.62
CA THR A 94 -5.29 6.39 16.96
C THR A 94 -6.53 5.61 16.51
N VAL A 95 -6.75 5.43 15.20
CA VAL A 95 -8.05 4.98 14.67
C VAL A 95 -8.36 3.53 15.06
N LEU A 96 -7.45 2.60 14.77
CA LEU A 96 -7.67 1.17 14.99
C LEU A 96 -7.73 0.80 16.50
N PRO A 97 -6.89 1.38 17.39
CA PRO A 97 -7.06 1.20 18.83
C PRO A 97 -8.42 1.69 19.34
N THR A 98 -8.88 2.86 18.89
CA THR A 98 -10.21 3.38 19.26
C THR A 98 -11.32 2.43 18.78
N ALA A 99 -11.25 1.96 17.53
CA ALA A 99 -12.20 0.99 16.98
C ALA A 99 -12.25 -0.34 17.77
N LYS A 100 -11.12 -0.81 18.31
CA LYS A 100 -11.06 -2.04 19.14
C LYS A 100 -11.64 -1.86 20.54
N ASN A 101 -11.49 -0.66 21.10
CA ASN A 101 -11.91 -0.30 22.45
C ASN A 101 -13.38 0.13 22.52
N GLU A 102 -14.00 0.43 21.38
CA GLU A 102 -15.45 0.63 21.28
C GLU A 102 -16.19 -0.68 21.63
N ASP A 103 -17.43 -0.58 22.12
CA ASP A 103 -18.29 -1.74 22.42
C ASP A 103 -18.85 -2.34 21.10
N VAL A 104 -17.93 -2.86 20.30
CA VAL A 104 -18.19 -3.50 19.00
C VAL A 104 -18.37 -5.00 19.18
N SER A 105 -19.23 -5.59 18.36
CA SER A 105 -19.43 -7.04 18.27
C SER A 105 -18.08 -7.77 18.13
N GLU A 106 -17.91 -8.89 18.84
CA GLU A 106 -16.72 -9.74 18.76
C GLU A 106 -16.37 -10.14 17.32
N GLU A 107 -17.37 -10.22 16.44
CA GLU A 107 -17.18 -10.54 15.02
C GLU A 107 -16.36 -9.48 14.26
N TYR A 108 -16.29 -8.24 14.75
CA TYR A 108 -15.53 -7.13 14.13
C TYR A 108 -14.10 -7.04 14.64
N ARG A 109 -13.80 -7.59 15.83
CA ARG A 109 -12.44 -7.54 16.43
C ARG A 109 -11.39 -8.25 15.59
N GLY A 110 -11.75 -9.39 14.98
CA GLY A 110 -10.88 -10.16 14.08
C GLY A 110 -10.47 -9.35 12.84
N PRO A 111 -11.42 -8.87 12.02
CA PRO A 111 -11.14 -8.01 10.88
C PRO A 111 -10.30 -6.76 11.20
N ILE A 112 -10.62 -6.04 12.29
CA ILE A 112 -9.86 -4.86 12.71
C ILE A 112 -8.43 -5.24 13.07
N SER A 113 -8.23 -6.38 13.73
CA SER A 113 -6.88 -6.87 14.06
C SER A 113 -6.07 -7.25 12.82
N ASN A 114 -6.67 -7.93 11.84
CA ASN A 114 -5.99 -8.23 10.58
C ASN A 114 -5.53 -6.96 9.84
N ILE A 115 -6.37 -5.92 9.81
CA ILE A 115 -6.01 -4.62 9.21
C ILE A 115 -4.83 -4.01 9.97
N SER A 116 -4.89 -3.99 11.30
CA SER A 116 -3.83 -3.50 12.18
C SER A 116 -2.50 -4.21 11.93
N ASP A 117 -2.51 -5.53 11.82
CA ASP A 117 -1.29 -6.32 11.63
C ASP A 117 -0.64 -6.04 10.27
N ILE A 118 -1.44 -5.95 9.21
CA ILE A 118 -0.94 -5.65 7.86
C ILE A 118 -0.42 -4.21 7.80
N PHE A 119 -1.11 -3.23 8.41
CA PHE A 119 -0.64 -1.84 8.47
C PHE A 119 0.69 -1.73 9.24
N TYR A 120 0.82 -2.47 10.34
CA TYR A 120 2.05 -2.53 11.11
C TYR A 120 3.21 -3.13 10.29
N GLU A 121 2.99 -4.26 9.62
CA GLU A 121 3.96 -4.89 8.71
C GLU A 121 4.37 -3.92 7.59
N LEU A 122 3.39 -3.24 6.99
CA LEU A 122 3.61 -2.28 5.91
C LEU A 122 4.46 -1.09 6.36
N LYS A 123 4.12 -0.47 7.50
CA LYS A 123 4.89 0.65 8.07
C LYS A 123 6.33 0.23 8.36
N ARG A 124 6.52 -0.95 8.97
CA ARG A 124 7.85 -1.54 9.23
C ARG A 124 8.63 -1.73 7.94
N ASN A 125 8.00 -2.28 6.91
CA ASN A 125 8.61 -2.53 5.61
C ASN A 125 9.04 -1.23 4.91
N ILE A 126 8.20 -0.20 4.92
CA ILE A 126 8.52 1.12 4.34
C ILE A 126 9.73 1.74 5.04
N LEU A 127 9.77 1.69 6.36
CA LEU A 127 10.88 2.21 7.16
C LEU A 127 12.17 1.37 7.02
N HIS A 128 12.05 0.06 6.85
CA HIS A 128 13.19 -0.81 6.58
C HIS A 128 13.77 -0.53 5.18
N CYS A 129 12.91 -0.32 4.20
CA CYS A 129 13.27 -0.13 2.80
C CYS A 129 13.32 1.35 2.38
N ARG A 130 13.75 2.23 3.29
CA ARG A 130 13.70 3.69 3.11
C ARG A 130 14.28 4.21 1.79
N ASN A 131 15.40 3.64 1.35
CA ASN A 131 16.03 4.03 0.09
C ASN A 131 15.18 3.61 -1.12
N TYR A 132 14.63 2.39 -1.08
CA TYR A 132 13.74 1.87 -2.12
C TYR A 132 12.46 2.70 -2.23
N PHE A 133 11.91 3.12 -1.09
CA PHE A 133 10.72 3.98 -1.03
C PHE A 133 11.03 5.48 -1.21
N SER A 134 12.30 5.85 -1.38
CA SER A 134 12.74 7.24 -1.58
C SER A 134 12.32 8.20 -0.45
N CYS A 135 12.43 7.76 0.80
CA CYS A 135 11.97 8.54 1.95
C CYS A 135 12.79 9.82 2.17
N LYS A 136 12.12 10.98 2.07
CA LYS A 136 12.67 12.32 2.34
C LYS A 136 12.00 12.97 3.57
N LYS A 137 12.61 14.01 4.16
CA LYS A 137 12.09 14.80 5.31
C LYS A 137 11.44 16.12 4.83
N PRO A 138 10.46 16.72 5.55
CA PRO A 138 9.30 16.12 6.21
C PRO A 138 7.96 16.47 5.52
N PHE A 139 6.97 15.59 5.69
CA PHE A 139 5.55 15.86 5.41
C PHE A 139 4.84 16.07 6.75
N GLU A 140 4.02 17.12 6.88
CA GLU A 140 3.31 17.45 8.11
C GLU A 140 1.89 16.87 8.05
N LEU A 141 1.54 16.03 9.04
CA LEU A 141 0.24 15.36 9.11
C LEU A 141 -0.83 16.21 9.84
N ASP A 142 -0.51 17.47 10.12
CA ASP A 142 -1.30 18.33 11.00
C ASP A 142 -2.69 18.61 10.43
N SER A 143 -2.84 18.66 9.10
CA SER A 143 -4.13 18.85 8.44
C SER A 143 -5.08 17.68 8.71
N ILE A 144 -4.65 16.43 8.47
CA ILE A 144 -5.46 15.23 8.69
C ILE A 144 -5.83 15.08 10.17
N MET A 145 -4.87 15.32 11.07
CA MET A 145 -5.11 15.25 12.51
C MET A 145 -6.03 16.35 13.03
N SER A 146 -5.95 17.57 12.47
CA SER A 146 -6.87 18.65 12.82
C SER A 146 -8.29 18.31 12.39
N THR A 147 -8.46 17.91 11.12
CA THR A 147 -9.75 17.51 10.56
C THR A 147 -10.39 16.38 11.36
N TYR A 148 -9.62 15.32 11.68
CA TYR A 148 -10.14 14.22 12.51
C TYR A 148 -10.59 14.67 13.91
N LYS A 149 -9.85 15.58 14.55
CA LYS A 149 -10.22 16.12 15.87
C LYS A 149 -11.50 16.96 15.79
N GLU A 150 -11.66 17.75 14.74
CA GLU A 150 -12.86 18.56 14.49
C GLU A 150 -14.10 17.69 14.27
N MET A 151 -13.93 16.49 13.72
CA MET A 151 -14.99 15.50 13.52
C MET A 151 -15.46 14.80 14.82
N GLN A 152 -14.80 15.02 15.96
CA GLN A 152 -15.19 14.48 17.27
C GLN A 152 -15.49 12.96 17.22
N GLY A 153 -16.61 12.51 17.81
CA GLY A 153 -17.00 11.09 17.82
C GLY A 153 -17.29 10.51 16.43
N GLN A 154 -17.65 11.35 15.47
CA GLN A 154 -17.93 10.95 14.09
C GLN A 154 -16.65 10.70 13.28
N GLY A 155 -15.51 11.27 13.70
CA GLY A 155 -14.23 11.06 13.05
C GLY A 155 -13.84 9.59 12.97
N LEU A 156 -14.19 8.79 14.00
CA LEU A 156 -13.97 7.34 14.00
C LEU A 156 -14.69 6.64 12.84
N TYR A 157 -15.99 6.88 12.70
CA TYR A 157 -16.81 6.25 11.65
C TYR A 157 -16.34 6.69 10.27
N LYS A 158 -15.98 7.97 10.11
CA LYS A 158 -15.42 8.50 8.88
C LYS A 158 -14.11 7.82 8.47
N ALA A 159 -13.14 7.79 9.39
CA ALA A 159 -11.83 7.20 9.13
C ALA A 159 -11.92 5.70 8.80
N MET A 160 -12.82 4.98 9.47
CA MET A 160 -13.04 3.56 9.22
C MET A 160 -13.81 3.31 7.92
N GLY A 161 -14.81 4.14 7.60
CA GLY A 161 -15.56 4.08 6.34
C GLY A 161 -14.67 4.34 5.11
N GLU A 162 -13.68 5.22 5.24
CA GLU A 162 -12.78 5.56 4.13
C GLU A 162 -11.57 4.62 3.97
N LEU A 163 -11.47 3.53 4.74
CA LEU A 163 -10.38 2.56 4.58
C LEU A 163 -10.26 2.02 3.15
N GLY A 164 -11.38 1.83 2.46
CA GLY A 164 -11.38 1.42 1.06
C GLY A 164 -10.64 2.40 0.14
N MET A 165 -10.76 3.70 0.40
CA MET A 165 -10.05 4.74 -0.32
C MET A 165 -8.55 4.73 0.02
N LEU A 166 -8.22 4.62 1.31
CA LEU A 166 -6.83 4.48 1.74
C LEU A 166 -6.13 3.31 1.05
N PHE A 167 -6.81 2.17 0.91
CA PHE A 167 -6.24 1.00 0.24
C PHE A 167 -5.91 1.26 -1.21
N ASN A 168 -6.74 2.04 -1.92
CA ASN A 168 -6.47 2.43 -3.29
C ASN A 168 -5.24 3.35 -3.35
N TYR A 169 -5.12 4.31 -2.43
CA TYR A 169 -3.95 5.20 -2.37
C TYR A 169 -2.65 4.43 -2.08
N ILE A 170 -2.71 3.43 -1.18
CA ILE A 170 -1.60 2.52 -0.92
C ILE A 170 -1.25 1.71 -2.17
N GLU A 171 -2.23 1.15 -2.87
CA GLU A 171 -2.02 0.38 -4.09
C GLU A 171 -1.31 1.21 -5.16
N GLU A 172 -1.80 2.42 -5.43
CA GLU A 172 -1.20 3.34 -6.39
C GLU A 172 0.25 3.68 -6.02
N TYR A 173 0.50 3.98 -4.75
CA TYR A 173 1.86 4.23 -4.26
C TYR A 173 2.77 3.04 -4.48
N MET A 174 2.33 1.81 -4.19
CA MET A 174 3.11 0.59 -4.40
C MET A 174 3.40 0.33 -5.88
N VAL A 175 2.41 0.48 -6.74
CA VAL A 175 2.57 0.36 -8.19
C VAL A 175 3.61 1.36 -8.71
N SER A 176 3.63 2.59 -8.17
CA SER A 176 4.62 3.60 -8.55
C SER A 176 6.07 3.16 -8.26
N LYS A 177 6.29 2.39 -7.19
CA LYS A 177 7.63 1.90 -6.81
C LYS A 177 8.07 0.70 -7.64
N LYS A 178 7.12 -0.10 -8.13
CA LYS A 178 7.39 -1.18 -9.09
C LYS A 178 7.88 -0.64 -10.44
N ARG A 179 7.30 0.46 -10.93
CA ARG A 179 7.64 1.03 -12.26
C ARG A 179 8.96 1.79 -12.31
N ARG A 180 9.53 2.15 -11.15
CA ARG A 180 10.77 2.95 -11.04
C ARG A 180 12.06 2.12 -10.98
N ASN A 181 11.97 0.81 -10.83
CA ASN A 181 13.10 -0.14 -10.72
C ASN A 181 12.96 -1.24 -11.78
#